data_AF-C4QUS6-F1
#
_entry.id   AF-C4QUS6-F1
#
_cell.length_a   1.000
_cell.length_b   1.000
_cell.length_c   1.000
_cell.angle_alpha   90.00
_cell.angle_beta   90.00
_cell.angle_gamma   90.00
#
_symmetry.space_group_name_H-M   'P 1'
#
loop_
_entity.id
_entity.type
_entity.pdbx_description
1 polymer ?
#
loop_
_entity_poly.entity_id
_entity_poly.type
_entity_poly.pdbx_seq_one_letter_code
_entity_poly.pdbx_strand_id
1 'polypeptide(L)' 'HFHKDWQRFVKTWFNQPARKFRRKQSRVKKARAVAPRPVKLLRPIV' A
#
# COMPACT_ATOMS: atom_id res chain seq x y z
N HIS A 1 28.12 1.21 -14.84
CA HIS A 1 26.84 1.06 -14.10
C HIS A 1 25.76 0.26 -14.84
N PHE A 2 25.79 0.16 -16.18
CA PHE A 2 24.83 -0.62 -16.98
C PHE A 2 25.46 -1.82 -17.71
N HIS A 3 26.46 -2.48 -17.09
CA HIS A 3 27.21 -3.58 -17.71
C HIS A 3 26.57 -4.98 -17.52
N LYS A 4 25.48 -5.07 -16.74
CA LYS A 4 24.70 -6.31 -16.52
C LYS A 4 23.41 -6.27 -17.35
N ASP A 5 22.65 -7.36 -17.38
CA ASP A 5 21.29 -7.38 -17.94
C ASP A 5 20.31 -6.58 -17.06
N TRP A 6 20.43 -5.25 -17.10
CA TRP A 6 19.68 -4.31 -16.27
C TRP A 6 18.27 -4.05 -16.81
N GLN A 7 18.10 -4.14 -18.13
CA GLN A 7 16.84 -3.83 -18.82
C GLN A 7 15.71 -4.72 -18.31
N ARG A 8 16.02 -5.99 -18.02
CA ARG A 8 15.07 -6.97 -17.48
C ARG A 8 14.47 -6.59 -16.12
N PHE A 9 15.15 -5.75 -15.33
CA PHE A 9 14.76 -5.45 -13.95
C PHE A 9 14.31 -4.00 -13.73
N VAL A 10 14.01 -3.27 -14.80
CA VAL A 10 13.46 -1.91 -14.71
C VAL A 10 12.04 -1.99 -14.14
N LYS A 11 11.88 -1.53 -12.90
CA LYS A 11 10.57 -1.42 -12.26
C LYS A 11 9.88 -0.14 -12.70
N THR A 12 8.74 -0.27 -13.34
CA THR A 12 7.87 0.87 -13.69
C THR A 12 6.83 1.10 -12.59
N TRP A 13 6.35 2.35 -12.49
CA TRP A 13 5.42 2.79 -11.44
C TRP A 13 4.07 3.22 -12.00
N PHE A 14 3.71 2.81 -13.22
CA PHE A 14 2.44 3.19 -13.86
C PHE A 14 1.20 2.73 -13.08
N ASN A 15 1.31 1.66 -12.30
CA ASN A 15 0.24 1.16 -11.45
C ASN A 15 0.10 1.90 -10.11
N GLN A 16 0.98 2.85 -9.79
CA GLN A 16 0.99 3.61 -8.53
C GLN A 16 -0.37 4.26 -8.19
N PRO A 17 -1.06 4.98 -9.11
CA PRO A 17 -2.38 5.56 -8.81
C PRO A 17 -3.43 4.48 -8.50
N ALA A 18 -3.47 3.38 -9.28
CA ALA A 18 -4.38 2.28 -9.03
C ALA A 18 -4.09 1.59 -7.67
N ARG A 19 -2.81 1.42 -7.30
CA ARG A 19 -2.39 0.91 -5.98
C ARG A 19 -2.81 1.85 -4.85
N LYS A 20 -2.77 3.18 -5.05
CA LYS A 20 -3.28 4.17 -4.08
C LYS A 20 -4.78 4.01 -3.88
N PHE A 21 -5.55 3.96 -4.97
CA PHE A 21 -7.00 3.77 -4.92
C PHE A 21 -7.37 2.45 -4.24
N ARG A 22 -6.73 1.34 -4.62
CA ARG A 22 -6.94 0.02 -4.01
C ARG A 22 -6.72 0.05 -2.50
N ARG A 23 -5.62 0.64 -2.03
CA ARG A 23 -5.35 0.79 -0.58
C ARG A 23 -6.44 1.60 0.13
N LYS A 24 -6.96 2.67 -0.50
CA LYS A 24 -8.07 3.47 0.05
C LYS A 24 -9.32 2.61 0.22
N GLN A 25 -9.74 1.90 -0.83
CA GLN A 25 -10.94 1.06 -0.78
C GLN A 25 -10.83 -0.05 0.26
N SER A 26 -9.68 -0.73 0.35
CA SER A 26 -9.44 -1.75 1.38
C SER A 26 -9.54 -1.18 2.80
N ARG A 27 -9.03 0.04 3.03
CA ARG A 27 -9.14 0.71 4.34
C ARG A 27 -10.59 1.06 4.69
N VAL A 28 -11.36 1.58 3.73
CA VAL A 28 -12.79 1.90 3.92
C VAL A 28 -13.60 0.64 4.22
N LYS A 29 -13.39 -0.43 3.45
CA LYS A 29 -14.04 -1.73 3.68
C LYS A 29 -13.73 -2.26 5.09
N LYS A 30 -12.45 -2.21 5.51
CA LYS A 30 -12.05 -2.63 6.85
C LYS A 30 -12.71 -1.78 7.95
N ALA A 31 -12.75 -0.46 7.77
CA ALA A 31 -13.37 0.44 8.74
C ALA A 31 -14.86 0.15 8.95
N ARG A 32 -15.60 -0.08 7.85
CA ARG A 32 -17.03 -0.45 7.91
C ARG A 32 -17.26 -1.78 8.62
N ALA A 33 -16.39 -2.77 8.39
CA ALA A 33 -16.52 -4.09 9.00
C ALA A 33 -16.19 -4.12 10.51
N VAL A 34 -15.33 -3.21 10.99
CA VAL A 34 -14.85 -3.18 12.38
C VAL A 34 -15.68 -2.23 13.25
N ALA A 35 -16.50 -1.36 12.66
CA ALA A 35 -17.36 -0.42 13.38
C ALA A 35 -18.22 -1.17 14.43
N PRO A 36 -18.33 -0.66 15.68
CA PRO A 36 -17.92 0.67 16.16
C PRO A 36 -16.46 0.79 16.63
N ARG A 37 -15.67 -0.29 16.58
CA ARG A 37 -14.31 -0.29 17.11
C ARG A 37 -13.33 0.47 16.20
N PRO A 38 -12.28 1.10 16.75
CA PRO A 38 -11.23 1.73 15.96
C PRO A 38 -10.39 0.70 15.19
N VAL A 39 -9.97 1.04 13.97
CA VAL A 39 -9.24 0.12 13.07
C VAL A 39 -7.76 -0.09 13.48
N LYS A 40 -7.15 0.92 14.12
CA LYS A 40 -5.76 0.90 14.55
C LYS A 40 -5.69 0.67 16.06
N LEU A 41 -4.74 -0.14 16.48
CA LEU A 41 -4.40 -0.37 17.89
C LEU A 41 -3.49 0.74 18.40
N LEU A 42 -3.54 0.98 19.72
CA LEU A 42 -2.59 1.83 20.41
C LEU A 42 -1.18 1.24 20.27
N ARG A 43 -0.19 2.10 20.03
CA ARG A 43 1.22 1.72 19.95
C ARG A 43 1.99 2.45 21.04
N PRO A 44 2.95 1.80 21.72
CA PRO A 44 3.76 2.45 22.74
C PRO A 44 4.64 3.54 22.11
N ILE A 45 5.03 4.52 22.92
CA ILE A 45 6.04 5.51 22.58
C ILE A 45 7.41 4.86 22.86
N VAL A 46 8.17 4.59 21.82
CA VAL A 46 9.54 4.04 21.86
C VAL A 46 10.33 4.76 20.79
#